data_AF-A0A1X0RDL3-F1
#
_entry.id   AF-A0A1X0RDL3-F1
#
_cell.length_a   1.000
_cell.length_b   1.000
_cell.length_c   1.000
_cell.angle_alpha   90.00
_cell.angle_beta   90.00
_cell.angle_gamma   90.00
#
_symmetry.space_group_name_H-M   'P 1'
#
loop_
_entity.id
_entity.type
_entity.pdbx_description
1 polymer ?
#
loop_
_entity_poly.entity_id
_entity_poly.type
_entity_poly.pdbx_seq_one_letter_code
_entity_poly.pdbx_strand_id
1 'polypeptide(L)' 'MTTVPATYEHAIGNNKNDMGKSAKYIAESVQHFITLMDTLQLNRYAVDELHPILADLIQSLNKVPTLPADFEGKQRIRQ' A
#
# COMPACT_ATOMS: atom_id res chain seq x y z
N MET A 1 21.98 -19.96 -37.81
CA MET A 1 22.52 -19.05 -36.77
C MET A 1 21.32 -18.40 -36.10
N THR A 2 20.93 -18.89 -34.93
CA THR A 2 19.75 -18.41 -34.19
C THR A 2 20.12 -17.17 -33.40
N THR A 3 19.76 -15.99 -33.90
CA THR A 3 19.88 -14.75 -33.14
C THR A 3 18.68 -14.64 -32.20
N VAL A 4 18.82 -15.20 -31.00
CA VAL A 4 18.00 -14.79 -29.86
C VAL A 4 18.64 -13.53 -29.27
N PRO A 5 17.97 -12.36 -29.29
CA PRO A 5 18.47 -11.22 -28.55
C PRO A 5 18.26 -11.52 -27.07
N ALA A 6 19.36 -11.91 -26.41
CA ALA A 6 19.49 -11.99 -24.97
C ALA A 6 19.48 -10.57 -24.39
N THR A 7 18.28 -10.01 -24.28
CA THR A 7 18.05 -8.74 -23.58
C THR A 7 16.69 -8.80 -22.90
N TYR A 8 16.45 -9.90 -22.17
CA TYR A 8 15.75 -9.73 -20.89
C TYR A 8 16.78 -9.08 -19.95
N GLU A 9 16.93 -7.76 -20.11
CA GLU A 9 17.65 -6.91 -19.16
C GLU A 9 16.90 -6.96 -17.85
N HIS A 10 17.22 -7.98 -17.05
CA HIS A 10 17.09 -7.90 -15.62
C HIS A 10 17.98 -6.73 -15.20
N ALA A 11 17.40 -5.53 -15.14
CA ALA A 11 18.05 -4.33 -14.64
C ALA A 11 18.37 -4.56 -13.14
N ILE A 12 19.48 -5.23 -12.89
CA ILE A 12 20.13 -5.33 -11.58
C ILE A 12 20.69 -3.94 -11.29
N GLY A 13 19.80 -3.02 -10.90
CA GLY A 13 20.16 -1.61 -10.77
C GLY A 13 19.12 -0.67 -10.13
N ASN A 14 18.01 -1.15 -9.54
CA ASN A 14 16.98 -0.24 -8.98
C ASN A 14 16.63 -0.40 -7.48
N ASN A 15 17.29 -1.32 -6.75
CA ASN A 15 16.91 -1.66 -5.36
C ASN A 15 16.83 -0.48 -4.37
N LYS A 16 17.63 0.59 -4.54
CA LYS A 16 17.55 1.77 -3.65
C LYS A 16 16.26 2.57 -3.85
N ASN A 17 15.79 2.70 -5.09
CA ASN A 17 14.57 3.42 -5.41
C ASN A 17 13.33 2.63 -4.97
N ASP A 18 13.37 1.30 -5.10
CA ASP A 18 12.28 0.42 -4.67
C ASP A 18 12.16 0.36 -3.13
N MET A 19 13.28 0.36 -2.39
CA MET A 19 13.24 0.50 -0.93
C MET A 19 12.66 1.85 -0.48
N GLY A 20 13.04 2.95 -1.14
CA GLY A 20 12.51 4.28 -0.81
C GLY A 20 11.00 4.41 -1.09
N LYS A 21 10.52 3.85 -2.20
CA LYS A 21 9.09 3.78 -2.52
C LYS A 21 8.33 2.88 -1.55
N SER A 22 8.89 1.71 -1.21
CA SER A 22 8.30 0.80 -0.24
C SER A 22 8.14 1.46 1.14
N ALA A 23 9.20 2.10 1.65
CA ALA A 23 9.16 2.82 2.92
C ALA A 23 8.10 3.94 2.91
N LYS A 24 7.99 4.67 1.79
CA LYS A 24 6.94 5.68 1.60
C LYS A 24 5.53 5.06 1.70
N TYR A 25 5.26 3.97 0.98
CA TYR A 25 3.93 3.34 0.99
C TYR A 25 3.57 2.76 2.36
N ILE A 26 4.56 2.22 3.08
CA ILE A 26 4.38 1.76 4.46
C ILE A 26 4.02 2.95 5.35
N ALA A 27 4.76 4.06 5.26
CA ALA A 27 4.50 5.26 6.06
C ALA A 27 3.11 5.86 5.78
N GLU A 28 2.70 5.94 4.50
CA GLU A 28 1.36 6.38 4.12
C GLU A 28 0.28 5.46 4.69
N SER A 29 0.46 4.14 4.61
CA SER A 29 -0.50 3.17 5.17
C SER A 29 -0.66 3.32 6.68
N VAL A 30 0.46 3.49 7.40
CA VAL A 30 0.46 3.71 8.86
C VAL A 30 -0.23 5.03 9.21
N GLN A 31 0.04 6.10 8.45
CA GLN A 31 -0.60 7.40 8.65
C GLN A 31 -2.13 7.29 8.52
N HIS A 32 -2.64 6.71 7.43
CA HIS A 32 -4.09 6.56 7.23
C HIS A 32 -4.73 5.68 8.31
N PHE A 33 -4.01 4.66 8.79
CA PHE A 33 -4.49 3.81 9.87
C PHE A 33 -4.63 4.59 11.19
N ILE A 34 -3.64 5.39 11.54
CA ILE A 34 -3.70 6.26 12.73
C ILE A 34 -4.84 7.26 12.58
N THR A 35 -4.97 7.92 11.42
CA THR A 35 -6.08 8.86 11.16
C THR A 35 -7.45 8.20 11.32
N LEU A 36 -7.62 6.98 10.81
CA LEU A 36 -8.86 6.21 11.00
C LEU A 36 -9.12 5.94 12.48
N MET A 37 -8.12 5.44 13.21
CA MET A 37 -8.23 5.14 14.64
C MET A 37 -8.56 6.38 15.47
N ASP A 38 -7.89 7.51 15.22
CA ASP A 38 -8.15 8.79 15.90
C ASP A 38 -9.57 9.28 15.62
N THR A 39 -10.04 9.18 14.37
CA THR A 39 -11.41 9.54 13.98
C THR A 39 -12.44 8.74 14.78
N LEU A 40 -12.22 7.43 14.92
CA LEU A 40 -13.07 6.56 15.75
C LEU A 40 -13.00 6.92 17.23
N GLN A 41 -11.81 7.19 17.77
CA GLN A 41 -11.62 7.61 19.17
C GLN A 41 -12.29 8.95 19.48
N LEU A 42 -12.37 9.85 18.51
CA LEU A 42 -13.09 11.12 18.60
C LEU A 42 -14.62 10.98 18.41
N ASN A 43 -15.14 9.75 18.34
CA ASN A 43 -16.55 9.42 18.13
C ASN A 43 -17.14 9.94 16.81
N ARG A 44 -16.31 10.06 15.77
CA ARG A 44 -16.75 10.41 14.42
C ARG A 44 -17.02 9.14 13.62
N TYR A 45 -18.30 8.84 13.43
CA TYR A 45 -18.77 7.63 12.77
C TYR A 45 -19.55 7.90 11.48
N ALA A 46 -19.50 9.14 10.98
CA ALA A 46 -20.19 9.53 9.76
C ALA A 46 -19.56 8.81 8.55
N VAL A 47 -20.42 8.23 7.71
CA VAL A 47 -19.96 7.42 6.56
C VAL A 47 -19.16 8.24 5.55
N ASP A 48 -19.54 9.49 5.34
CA ASP A 48 -18.86 10.45 4.47
C ASP A 48 -17.50 10.88 5.01
N GLU A 49 -17.28 10.80 6.33
CA GLU A 49 -15.97 11.02 6.95
C GLU A 49 -15.10 9.76 6.91
N LEU A 50 -15.66 8.59 7.20
CA LEU A 50 -14.90 7.33 7.29
C LEU A 50 -14.54 6.75 5.92
N HIS A 51 -15.46 6.79 4.95
CA HIS A 51 -15.27 6.21 3.63
C HIS A 51 -14.01 6.70 2.88
N PRO A 52 -13.72 8.02 2.79
CA PRO A 52 -12.50 8.47 2.13
C PRO A 52 -11.23 7.98 2.85
N ILE A 53 -11.21 7.98 4.19
CA ILE A 53 -10.06 7.51 4.98
C ILE A 53 -9.80 6.01 4.75
N LEU A 54 -10.86 5.19 4.75
CA LEU A 54 -10.76 3.77 4.43
C LEU A 54 -10.27 3.53 2.99
N ALA A 55 -10.77 4.30 2.02
CA ALA A 55 -10.37 4.17 0.63
C ALA A 55 -8.87 4.47 0.45
N ASP A 56 -8.36 5.51 1.09
CA ASP A 56 -6.94 5.87 1.06
C ASP A 56 -6.05 4.84 1.79
N LEU A 57 -6.54 4.29 2.90
CA LEU A 57 -5.88 3.19 3.62
C LEU A 57 -5.77 1.93 2.74
N ILE A 58 -6.85 1.52 2.08
CA ILE A 58 -6.84 0.34 1.19
C ILE A 58 -5.88 0.59 0.01
N GLN A 59 -5.94 1.78 -0.61
CA GLN A 59 -5.07 2.12 -1.73
C GLN A 59 -3.59 2.13 -1.34
N SER A 60 -3.24 2.67 -0.17
CA SER A 60 -1.86 2.68 0.32
C SER A 60 -1.37 1.26 0.62
N LEU A 61 -2.18 0.42 1.27
CA LEU A 61 -1.87 -1.01 1.52
C LEU A 61 -1.68 -1.83 0.23
N ASN A 62 -2.35 -1.47 -0.86
CA ASN A 62 -2.16 -2.12 -2.17
C ASN A 62 -0.83 -1.77 -2.85
N LYS A 63 -0.21 -0.65 -2.46
CA LYS A 63 1.08 -0.20 -2.99
C LYS A 63 2.28 -0.75 -2.20
N VAL A 64 2.06 -1.33 -1.02
CA VAL A 64 3.12 -1.92 -0.19
C VAL A 64 3.59 -3.25 -0.80
N PRO A 65 4.80 -3.33 -1.36
CA PRO A 65 5.26 -4.50 -2.13
C PRO A 65 5.57 -5.72 -1.25
N THR A 66 5.78 -5.52 0.04
CA THR A 66 6.06 -6.59 1.02
C THR A 66 4.78 -7.26 1.54
N LEU A 67 3.61 -6.71 1.24
CA LEU A 67 2.34 -7.22 1.73
C LEU A 67 1.79 -8.28 0.78
N PRO A 68 1.40 -9.47 1.26
CA PRO A 68 0.74 -10.46 0.42
C PRO A 68 -0.59 -9.93 -0.12
N ALA A 69 -1.00 -10.42 -1.29
CA ALA A 69 -2.28 -10.05 -1.90
C ALA A 69 -3.46 -10.38 -0.97
N ASP A 70 -3.38 -11.51 -0.27
CA ASP A 70 -4.39 -12.01 0.66
C ASP A 70 -4.16 -11.55 2.11
N PHE A 71 -3.46 -10.43 2.32
CA PHE A 71 -3.25 -9.88 3.65
C PHE A 71 -4.60 -9.65 4.36
N GLU A 72 -4.81 -10.36 5.47
CA GLU A 72 -6.06 -10.35 6.23
C GLU A 72 -6.53 -8.93 6.57
N GLY A 73 -5.60 -8.04 6.92
CA GLY A 73 -5.94 -6.65 7.23
C GLY A 73 -6.68 -5.93 6.10
N LYS A 74 -6.38 -6.23 4.83
CA LYS A 74 -7.12 -5.68 3.68
C LYS A 74 -8.57 -6.20 3.63
N GLN A 75 -8.78 -7.45 4.00
CA GLN A 75 -10.12 -8.05 4.03
C GLN A 75 -10.96 -7.44 5.16
N ARG A 76 -10.35 -7.23 6.33
CA ARG A 76 -11.05 -6.63 7.48
C ARG A 76 -11.45 -5.17 7.26
N ILE A 77 -10.67 -4.40 6.51
CA ILE A 77 -10.99 -3.00 6.19
C ILE A 77 -12.06 -2.91 5.10
N ARG A 78 -12.17 -3.93 4.23
CA ARG A 78 -13.18 -3.94 3.14
C ARG A 78 -14.57 -4.40 3.55
N GLN A 79 -14.70 -5.07 4.70
CA GLN A 79 -15.99 -5.53 5.24
C GLN A 79 -16.69 -4.42 6.01
#